data_AF-A0ABD6MMD2-F1
#
_entry.id   AF-A0ABD6MMD2-F1
#
_cell.length_a   1.000
_cell.length_b   1.000
_cell.length_c   1.000
_cell.angle_alpha   90.00
_cell.angle_beta   90.00
_cell.angle_gamma   90.00
#
_symmetry.space_group_name_H-M   'P 1'
#
loop_
_entity.id
_entity.type
_entity.pdbx_description
1 polymer ?
#
loop_
_entity_poly.entity_id
_entity_poly.type
_entity_poly.pdbx_seq_one_letter_code
_entity_poly.pdbx_strand_id
1 'polypeptide(L)'
;MIEILENPDLLSRPNLDLAGVEVNGIALGAPAATVPRERVASGMSPVVARYRGGTDVESEYYDADGRSLTLEEIIDDVVRSDGFLYGVDKINYKVRAGAVVGFAISGPHLSHFAHLTSYEEFLAAFGRPDRVHENEAYGDLMSYEAYYWGSRKHVTWDAWEDRVSFVNLGDFEGNSGP
;
A
#
# COMPACT_ATOMS: atom_id res chain seq x y z
N MET A 1 -3.62 4.53 19.83
CA MET A 1 -3.80 3.84 18.55
C MET A 1 -2.99 2.55 18.61
N ILE A 2 -3.34 1.49 17.89
CA ILE A 2 -2.54 0.25 17.87
C ILE A 2 -1.68 0.25 16.61
N GLU A 3 -0.37 0.06 16.77
CA GLU A 3 0.57 -0.04 15.65
C GLU A 3 0.47 -1.42 14.98
N ILE A 4 0.15 -1.42 13.68
CA ILE A 4 -0.01 -2.64 12.88
C ILE A 4 1.30 -3.40 12.75
N LEU A 5 2.43 -2.71 12.61
CA LEU A 5 3.73 -3.39 12.43
C LEU A 5 4.19 -4.12 13.70
N GLU A 6 3.72 -3.70 14.87
CA GLU A 6 3.94 -4.39 16.15
C GLU A 6 2.89 -5.48 16.42
N ASN A 7 1.76 -5.44 15.73
CA ASN A 7 0.62 -6.33 15.91
C ASN A 7 0.10 -6.85 14.54
N PRO A 8 0.93 -7.57 13.76
CA PRO A 8 0.59 -7.95 12.38
C PRO A 8 -0.65 -8.84 12.27
N ASP A 9 -1.04 -9.57 13.33
CA ASP A 9 -2.30 -10.32 13.42
C ASP A 9 -3.55 -9.45 13.20
N LEU A 10 -3.45 -8.13 13.32
CA LEU A 10 -4.55 -7.24 12.95
C LEU A 10 -4.88 -7.34 11.45
N LEU A 11 -3.88 -7.57 10.60
CA LEU A 11 -4.05 -7.66 9.14
C LEU A 11 -4.81 -8.91 8.71
N SER A 12 -4.77 -10.00 9.49
CA SER A 12 -5.55 -11.20 9.19
C SER A 12 -7.02 -11.08 9.60
N ARG A 13 -7.40 -10.09 10.42
CA ARG A 13 -8.80 -9.94 10.82
C ARG A 13 -9.66 -9.50 9.63
N PRO A 14 -10.73 -10.22 9.26
CA PRO A 14 -11.60 -9.80 8.16
C PRO A 14 -12.26 -8.44 8.44
N ASN A 15 -12.55 -8.18 9.72
CA ASN A 15 -13.03 -6.90 10.22
C ASN A 15 -11.91 -6.21 11.03
N LEU A 16 -11.43 -5.09 10.51
CA LEU A 16 -10.42 -4.23 11.12
C LEU A 16 -10.98 -2.81 11.16
N ASP A 17 -11.06 -2.24 12.35
CA ASP A 17 -11.42 -0.83 12.52
C ASP A 17 -10.20 0.06 12.27
N LEU A 18 -10.17 0.68 11.09
CA LEU A 18 -9.07 1.55 10.69
C LEU A 18 -8.94 2.83 11.55
N ALA A 19 -9.99 3.23 12.29
CA ALA A 19 -9.90 4.38 13.18
C ALA A 19 -9.08 4.09 14.45
N GLY A 20 -8.92 2.81 14.79
CA GLY A 20 -8.19 2.36 15.99
C GLY A 20 -6.71 2.06 15.76
N VAL A 21 -6.22 2.12 14.52
CA VAL A 21 -4.89 1.63 14.13
C VAL A 21 -4.06 2.66 13.37
N GLU A 22 -2.76 2.51 13.48
CA GLU A 22 -1.75 3.25 12.73
C GLU A 22 -0.79 2.27 12.05
N VAL A 23 -0.12 2.78 11.01
CA VAL A 23 0.96 2.07 10.33
C VAL A 23 2.19 2.96 10.39
N ASN A 24 3.26 2.44 10.97
CA ASN A 24 4.54 3.15 11.11
C ASN A 24 4.43 4.49 11.86
N GLY A 25 3.53 4.55 12.85
CA GLY A 25 3.20 5.75 13.63
C GLY A 25 2.30 6.76 12.93
N ILE A 26 1.72 6.40 11.78
CA ILE A 26 0.84 7.27 10.99
C ILE A 26 -0.58 6.72 10.98
N ALA A 27 -1.52 7.55 11.44
CA ALA A 27 -2.95 7.23 11.44
C ALA A 27 -3.59 7.50 10.07
N LEU A 28 -4.66 6.76 9.75
CA LEU A 28 -5.53 7.14 8.65
C LEU A 28 -6.18 8.51 8.95
N GLY A 29 -6.15 9.42 7.99
CA GLY A 29 -6.62 10.80 8.11
C GLY A 29 -5.59 11.77 8.71
N ALA A 30 -4.41 11.30 9.11
CA ALA A 30 -3.33 12.18 9.53
C ALA A 30 -2.88 13.09 8.36
N PRO A 31 -2.44 14.33 8.63
CA PRO A 31 -1.82 15.16 7.61
C PRO A 31 -0.62 14.43 6.99
N ALA A 32 -0.50 14.38 5.68
CA ALA A 32 0.63 13.73 5.01
C ALA A 32 1.98 14.32 5.41
N ALA A 33 2.00 15.58 5.88
CA ALA A 33 3.18 16.24 6.46
C ALA A 33 3.77 15.52 7.69
N THR A 34 3.02 14.61 8.34
CA THR A 34 3.53 13.83 9.48
C THR A 34 4.37 12.64 9.05
N VAL A 35 4.35 12.24 7.77
CA VAL A 35 5.23 11.19 7.24
C VAL A 35 6.67 11.73 7.23
N PRO A 36 7.62 11.08 7.93
CA PRO A 36 9.00 11.55 7.97
C PRO A 36 9.64 11.51 6.58
N ARG A 37 10.22 12.64 6.14
CA ARG A 37 10.78 12.80 4.78
C ARG A 37 11.89 11.81 4.50
N GLU A 38 12.73 11.52 5.49
CA GLU A 38 13.83 10.55 5.41
C GLU A 38 13.36 9.11 5.19
N ARG A 39 12.07 8.83 5.38
CA ARG A 39 11.47 7.52 5.08
C ARG A 39 10.89 7.43 3.67
N VAL A 40 10.84 8.53 2.92
CA VAL A 40 10.30 8.55 1.56
C VAL A 40 11.41 8.30 0.54
N ALA A 41 11.27 7.23 -0.25
CA ALA A 41 12.19 6.86 -1.32
C ALA A 41 11.83 7.55 -2.66
N SER A 42 10.54 7.70 -2.91
CA SER A 42 9.99 8.27 -4.14
C SER A 42 8.56 8.77 -3.91
N GLY A 43 8.01 9.49 -4.89
CA GLY A 43 6.62 9.93 -4.83
C GLY A 43 5.97 9.96 -6.20
N MET A 44 4.64 9.91 -6.21
CA MET A 44 3.83 10.18 -7.39
C MET A 44 2.91 11.35 -7.07
N SER A 45 3.03 12.42 -7.85
CA SER A 45 2.25 13.65 -7.72
C SER A 45 1.71 14.07 -9.10
N PRO A 46 0.55 14.76 -9.16
CA PRO A 46 0.03 15.39 -10.36
C PRO A 46 1.00 16.36 -11.06
N VAL A 47 1.97 16.93 -10.35
CA VAL A 47 2.98 17.83 -10.94
C VAL A 47 3.99 17.07 -11.81
N VAL A 48 4.15 15.76 -11.59
CA VAL A 48 5.05 14.91 -12.36
C VAL A 48 4.36 14.52 -13.68
N ALA A 49 4.79 15.11 -14.78
CA ALA A 49 4.31 14.78 -16.12
C ALA A 49 5.07 13.59 -16.73
N ARG A 50 6.35 13.41 -16.35
CA ARG A 50 7.17 12.28 -16.80
C ARG A 50 8.06 11.78 -15.68
N TYR A 51 8.03 10.46 -15.49
CA TYR A 51 8.92 9.73 -14.60
C TYR A 51 9.85 8.84 -15.42
N ARG A 52 11.11 8.77 -15.03
CA ARG A 52 12.07 7.77 -15.49
C ARG A 52 12.74 7.15 -14.28
N GLY A 53 12.63 5.85 -14.14
CA GLY A 53 13.30 5.09 -13.10
C GLY A 53 13.00 3.61 -13.23
N GLY A 54 13.51 2.84 -12.28
CA GLY A 54 13.38 1.38 -12.27
C GLY A 54 14.35 0.77 -11.28
N THR A 55 14.41 -0.55 -11.24
CA THR A 55 15.40 -1.28 -10.42
C THR A 55 16.81 -0.83 -10.79
N ASP A 56 17.57 -0.38 -9.79
CA ASP A 56 18.95 0.11 -9.91
C ASP A 56 19.14 1.35 -10.80
N VAL A 57 18.06 2.10 -11.09
CA VAL A 57 18.11 3.36 -11.84
C VAL A 57 17.70 4.51 -10.96
N GLU A 58 18.53 5.55 -10.90
CA GLU A 58 18.19 6.79 -10.20
C GLU A 58 16.90 7.39 -10.80
N SER A 59 15.97 7.75 -9.91
CA SER A 59 14.66 8.25 -10.32
C SER A 59 14.77 9.71 -10.76
N GLU A 60 14.38 9.98 -12.01
CA GLU A 60 14.28 11.31 -12.59
C GLU A 60 12.81 11.68 -12.77
N TYR A 61 12.45 12.89 -12.35
CA TYR A 61 11.10 13.42 -12.42
C TYR A 61 11.10 14.71 -13.21
N TYR A 62 10.08 14.90 -14.05
CA TYR A 62 9.94 16.10 -14.86
C TYR A 62 8.51 16.61 -14.79
N ASP A 63 8.37 17.94 -14.69
CA ASP A 63 7.08 18.60 -14.86
C ASP A 63 6.67 18.70 -16.34
N ALA A 64 5.50 19.30 -16.58
CA ALA A 64 4.94 19.45 -17.93
C ALA A 64 5.81 20.30 -18.87
N ASP A 65 6.61 21.21 -18.33
CA ASP A 65 7.54 22.05 -19.08
C ASP A 65 8.89 21.36 -19.32
N GLY A 66 9.05 20.13 -18.82
CA GLY A 66 10.26 19.33 -18.94
C GLY A 66 11.36 19.75 -17.95
N ARG A 67 11.03 20.55 -16.93
CA ARG A 67 11.97 20.90 -15.87
C ARG A 67 12.11 19.72 -14.91
N SER A 68 13.35 19.45 -14.52
CA SER A 68 13.63 18.42 -13.52
C SER A 68 13.06 18.82 -12.15
N LEU A 69 12.41 17.86 -11.49
CA LEU A 69 11.85 17.99 -10.15
C LEU A 69 12.70 17.19 -9.16
N THR A 70 12.97 17.78 -8.00
CA THR A 70 13.57 17.07 -6.87
C THR A 70 12.54 16.24 -6.13
N LEU A 71 12.99 15.23 -5.37
CA LEU A 71 12.12 14.46 -4.49
C LEU A 71 11.43 15.35 -3.44
N GLU A 72 12.14 16.35 -2.91
CA GLU A 72 11.56 17.31 -1.96
C GLU A 72 10.39 18.09 -2.55
N GLU A 73 10.51 18.57 -3.79
CA GLU A 73 9.40 19.25 -4.49
C GLU A 73 8.18 18.33 -4.66
N ILE A 74 8.40 17.05 -4.94
CA ILE A 74 7.33 16.07 -5.08
C ILE A 74 6.65 15.81 -3.74
N ILE A 75 7.42 15.60 -2.67
CA ILE A 75 6.88 15.42 -1.32
C ILE A 75 6.05 16.64 -0.93
N ASP A 76 6.59 17.84 -1.14
CA ASP A 76 5.93 19.10 -0.83
C ASP A 76 4.62 19.29 -1.61
N ASP A 77 4.54 18.83 -2.85
CA ASP A 77 3.30 18.82 -3.62
C ASP A 77 2.30 17.81 -3.06
N VAL A 78 2.69 16.53 -2.91
CA VAL A 78 1.81 15.46 -2.40
C VAL A 78 1.22 15.83 -1.04
N VAL A 79 2.02 16.41 -0.15
CA VAL A 79 1.57 16.85 1.18
C VAL A 79 0.45 17.90 1.12
N ARG A 80 0.32 18.62 0.01
CA ARG A 80 -0.71 19.66 -0.22
C ARG A 80 -1.82 19.22 -1.18
N SER A 81 -1.65 18.10 -1.87
CA SER A 81 -2.51 17.68 -2.99
C SER A 81 -2.92 16.20 -2.86
N ASP A 82 -3.05 15.51 -3.99
CA ASP A 82 -3.30 14.08 -4.09
C ASP A 82 -2.02 13.39 -4.56
N GLY A 83 -1.81 12.13 -4.18
CA GLY A 83 -0.66 11.40 -4.67
C GLY A 83 -0.29 10.21 -3.82
N PHE A 84 0.95 9.77 -3.98
CA PHE A 84 1.54 8.67 -3.23
C PHE A 84 2.93 9.04 -2.75
N LEU A 85 3.23 8.66 -1.50
CA LEU A 85 4.58 8.66 -0.95
C LEU A 85 5.02 7.20 -0.82
N TYR A 86 6.12 6.83 -1.47
CA TYR A 86 6.64 5.46 -1.43
C TYR A 86 7.76 5.37 -0.40
N GLY A 87 7.58 4.50 0.60
CA GLY A 87 8.53 4.36 1.69
C GLY A 87 9.73 3.51 1.34
N VAL A 88 10.90 3.86 1.90
CA VAL A 88 12.12 3.03 1.85
C VAL A 88 11.90 1.65 2.51
N ASP A 89 10.97 1.59 3.46
CA ASP A 89 10.58 0.43 4.25
C ASP A 89 9.49 -0.42 3.59
N LYS A 90 9.12 -0.15 2.33
CA LYS A 90 8.01 -0.84 1.62
C LYS A 90 6.63 -0.58 2.24
N ILE A 91 6.50 0.52 2.97
CA ILE A 91 5.22 1.09 3.38
C ILE A 91 4.96 2.33 2.53
N ASN A 92 3.90 2.28 1.74
CA ASN A 92 3.51 3.39 0.87
C ASN A 92 2.25 4.04 1.42
N TYR A 93 2.17 5.36 1.30
CA TYR A 93 1.06 6.17 1.79
C TYR A 93 0.30 6.73 0.59
N LYS A 94 -0.99 6.45 0.52
CA LYS A 94 -1.90 7.13 -0.40
C LYS A 94 -2.36 8.43 0.24
N VAL A 95 -2.25 9.53 -0.48
CA VAL A 95 -2.62 10.86 0.00
C VAL A 95 -3.74 11.41 -0.87
N ARG A 96 -4.73 12.04 -0.23
CA ARG A 96 -5.78 12.80 -0.88
C ARG A 96 -6.05 14.07 -0.09
N ALA A 97 -6.08 15.20 -0.77
CA ALA A 97 -6.24 16.54 -0.19
C ALA A 97 -5.31 16.78 1.02
N GLY A 98 -4.05 16.34 0.91
CA GLY A 98 -3.03 16.48 1.94
C GLY A 98 -3.19 15.58 3.18
N ALA A 99 -4.14 14.64 3.18
CA ALA A 99 -4.32 13.67 4.26
C ALA A 99 -3.99 12.25 3.80
N VAL A 100 -3.43 11.43 4.69
CA VAL A 100 -3.17 10.01 4.43
C VAL A 100 -4.51 9.27 4.42
N VAL A 101 -4.89 8.74 3.26
CA VAL A 101 -6.17 8.01 3.07
C VAL A 101 -5.97 6.52 2.83
N GLY A 102 -4.73 6.04 2.82
CA GLY A 102 -4.47 4.61 2.79
C GLY A 102 -3.00 4.25 2.95
N PHE A 103 -2.78 2.99 3.26
CA PHE A 103 -1.46 2.38 3.40
C PHE A 103 -1.35 1.18 2.47
N ALA A 104 -0.18 0.97 1.88
CA ALA A 104 0.17 -0.24 1.17
C ALA A 104 1.45 -0.82 1.78
N ILE A 105 1.39 -2.08 2.20
CA ILE A 105 2.42 -2.78 2.97
C ILE A 105 2.87 -3.97 2.13
N SER A 106 4.18 -4.11 1.95
CA SER A 106 4.78 -5.25 1.26
C SER A 106 6.14 -5.62 1.83
N GLY A 107 6.74 -6.68 1.29
CA GLY A 107 8.09 -7.09 1.66
C GLY A 107 8.19 -7.63 3.10
N PRO A 108 9.29 -7.34 3.83
CA PRO A 108 9.57 -7.99 5.11
C PRO A 108 8.49 -7.84 6.19
N HIS A 109 7.67 -6.79 6.13
CA HIS A 109 6.55 -6.57 7.05
C HIS A 109 5.49 -7.68 7.02
N LEU A 110 5.42 -8.44 5.92
CA LEU A 110 4.47 -9.55 5.77
C LEU A 110 5.07 -10.91 6.15
N SER A 111 6.34 -10.96 6.58
CA SER A 111 7.01 -12.21 6.97
C SER A 111 6.32 -12.93 8.13
N HIS A 112 5.52 -12.22 8.93
CA HIS A 112 4.66 -12.82 9.96
C HIS A 112 3.74 -13.92 9.40
N PHE A 113 3.31 -13.77 8.14
CA PHE A 113 2.42 -14.73 7.46
C PHE A 113 3.15 -15.84 6.69
N ALA A 114 4.48 -15.94 6.78
CA ALA A 114 5.26 -16.95 6.06
C ALA A 114 4.98 -18.40 6.50
N HIS A 115 4.24 -18.58 7.61
CA HIS A 115 3.77 -19.89 8.05
C HIS A 115 2.57 -20.40 7.25
N LEU A 116 1.90 -19.54 6.48
CA LEU A 116 0.83 -19.92 5.57
C LEU A 116 1.48 -20.42 4.28
N THR A 117 1.21 -21.66 3.92
CA THR A 117 1.88 -22.37 2.81
C THR A 117 0.94 -22.77 1.68
N SER A 118 -0.33 -22.37 1.78
CA SER A 118 -1.35 -22.64 0.76
C SER A 118 -2.44 -21.56 0.77
N TYR A 119 -3.15 -21.44 -0.34
CA TYR A 119 -4.27 -20.52 -0.46
C TYR A 119 -5.42 -20.87 0.51
N GLU A 120 -5.64 -22.15 0.80
CA GLU A 120 -6.62 -22.58 1.80
C GLU A 120 -6.24 -22.14 3.22
N GLU A 121 -4.98 -22.26 3.61
CA GLU A 121 -4.48 -21.76 4.89
C GLU A 121 -4.61 -20.24 4.98
N PHE A 122 -4.34 -19.53 3.88
CA PHE A 122 -4.59 -18.10 3.78
C PHE A 122 -6.06 -17.73 4.03
N LEU A 123 -7.00 -18.39 3.35
CA LEU A 123 -8.43 -18.11 3.57
C LEU A 123 -8.89 -18.51 4.98
N ALA A 124 -8.32 -19.56 5.57
CA ALA A 124 -8.60 -19.94 6.94
C ALA A 124 -8.11 -18.88 7.95
N ALA A 125 -6.92 -18.30 7.71
CA ALA A 125 -6.33 -17.29 8.58
C ALA A 125 -6.98 -15.91 8.42
N PHE A 126 -7.27 -15.49 7.18
CA PHE A 126 -7.81 -14.16 6.89
C PHE A 126 -9.34 -14.09 6.92
N GLY A 127 -9.99 -15.25 6.96
CA GLY A 127 -11.44 -15.38 6.83
C GLY A 127 -11.90 -15.28 5.38
N ARG A 128 -13.22 -15.40 5.19
CA ARG A 128 -13.82 -15.33 3.85
C ARG A 128 -13.84 -13.87 3.35
N PRO A 129 -13.24 -13.55 2.19
CA PRO A 129 -13.35 -12.22 1.58
C PRO A 129 -14.74 -11.99 0.96
N ASP A 130 -15.10 -10.72 0.83
CA ASP A 130 -16.32 -10.29 0.13
C ASP A 130 -16.22 -10.56 -1.38
N ARG A 131 -15.02 -10.39 -1.93
CA ARG A 131 -14.71 -10.65 -3.33
C ARG A 131 -13.30 -11.21 -3.47
N VAL A 132 -13.14 -12.16 -4.39
CA VAL A 132 -11.85 -12.61 -4.88
C VAL A 132 -11.76 -12.24 -6.36
N HIS A 133 -10.61 -11.72 -6.79
CA HIS A 133 -10.25 -11.58 -8.19
C HIS A 133 -9.00 -12.41 -8.48
N GLU A 134 -9.08 -13.25 -9.51
CA GLU A 134 -7.94 -13.98 -10.05
C GLU A 134 -7.21 -13.07 -11.03
N ASN A 135 -5.95 -12.80 -10.75
CA ASN A 135 -5.08 -12.04 -11.63
C ASN A 135 -4.24 -13.02 -12.44
N GLU A 136 -4.54 -13.11 -13.73
CA GLU A 136 -3.83 -13.98 -14.67
C GLU A 136 -2.98 -13.14 -15.63
N ALA A 137 -1.75 -13.58 -15.88
CA ALA A 137 -0.89 -13.00 -16.89
C ALA A 137 -0.27 -14.13 -17.73
N TYR A 138 -0.26 -13.95 -19.06
CA TYR A 138 0.30 -14.91 -20.01
C TYR A 138 -0.30 -16.33 -19.95
N GLY A 139 -1.53 -16.46 -19.42
CA GLY A 139 -2.20 -17.75 -19.26
C GLY A 139 -1.89 -18.47 -17.94
N ASP A 140 -1.07 -17.86 -17.08
CA ASP A 140 -0.75 -18.37 -15.75
C ASP A 140 -1.45 -17.52 -14.68
N LEU A 141 -1.95 -18.18 -13.64
CA LEU A 141 -2.43 -17.51 -12.45
C LEU A 141 -1.23 -16.90 -11.71
N MET A 142 -1.26 -15.59 -11.52
CA MET A 142 -0.20 -14.85 -10.83
C MET A 142 -0.54 -14.64 -9.36
N SER A 143 -1.79 -14.27 -9.07
CA SER A 143 -2.21 -13.97 -7.71
C SER A 143 -3.73 -14.05 -7.51
N TYR A 144 -4.14 -14.25 -6.25
CA TYR A 144 -5.51 -13.99 -5.81
C TYR A 144 -5.57 -12.66 -5.06
N GLU A 145 -6.48 -11.79 -5.46
CA GLU A 145 -6.77 -10.52 -4.81
C GLU A 145 -8.04 -10.66 -3.96
N ALA A 146 -7.87 -10.71 -2.64
CA ALA A 146 -8.94 -10.88 -1.67
C ALA A 146 -9.35 -9.53 -1.06
N TYR A 147 -10.59 -9.12 -1.31
CA TYR A 147 -11.15 -7.84 -0.84
C TYR A 147 -12.06 -8.06 0.37
N TYR A 148 -11.83 -7.25 1.41
CA TYR A 148 -12.60 -7.20 2.66
C TYR A 148 -13.17 -5.79 2.80
N TRP A 149 -14.35 -5.57 2.22
CA TRP A 149 -14.96 -4.24 2.09
C TRP A 149 -15.36 -3.64 3.43
N GLY A 150 -15.82 -4.48 4.37
CA GLY A 150 -16.16 -4.06 5.73
C GLY A 150 -14.98 -3.41 6.49
N SER A 151 -13.74 -3.73 6.10
CA SER A 151 -12.52 -3.16 6.68
C SER A 151 -11.73 -2.26 5.74
N ARG A 152 -12.23 -2.00 4.53
CA ARG A 152 -11.50 -1.30 3.45
C ARG A 152 -10.09 -1.86 3.27
N LYS A 153 -9.98 -3.18 3.23
CA LYS A 153 -8.71 -3.92 3.14
C LYS A 153 -8.70 -4.79 1.89
N HIS A 154 -7.56 -4.84 1.22
CA HIS A 154 -7.29 -5.81 0.18
C HIS A 154 -5.95 -6.52 0.46
N VAL A 155 -5.93 -7.82 0.23
CA VAL A 155 -4.77 -8.69 0.46
C VAL A 155 -4.51 -9.50 -0.79
N THR A 156 -3.25 -9.52 -1.24
CA THR A 156 -2.81 -10.31 -2.39
C THR A 156 -2.08 -11.56 -1.92
N TRP A 157 -2.57 -12.72 -2.35
CA TRP A 157 -1.87 -13.99 -2.28
C TRP A 157 -1.11 -14.21 -3.59
N ASP A 158 0.20 -14.32 -3.50
CA ASP A 158 1.08 -14.69 -4.62
C ASP A 158 0.99 -16.19 -4.86
N ALA A 159 0.48 -16.58 -6.03
CA ALA A 159 0.24 -17.97 -6.38
C ALA A 159 1.52 -18.72 -6.81
N TRP A 160 2.61 -18.01 -7.06
CA TRP A 160 3.89 -18.62 -7.47
C TRP A 160 4.78 -18.89 -6.27
N GLU A 161 4.71 -18.00 -5.27
CA GLU A 161 5.51 -18.10 -4.06
C GLU A 161 4.73 -18.59 -2.83
N ASP A 162 3.44 -18.90 -3.00
CA ASP A 162 2.54 -19.37 -1.95
C ASP A 162 2.64 -18.53 -0.67
N ARG A 163 2.45 -17.21 -0.82
CA ARG A 163 2.57 -16.26 0.29
C ARG A 163 1.65 -15.04 0.17
N VAL A 164 1.43 -14.37 1.30
CA VAL A 164 0.88 -13.01 1.31
C VAL A 164 1.95 -12.03 0.85
N SER A 165 1.78 -11.43 -0.33
CA SER A 165 2.79 -10.55 -0.94
C SER A 165 2.49 -9.07 -0.78
N PHE A 166 1.23 -8.72 -0.57
CA PHE A 166 0.79 -7.34 -0.50
C PHE A 166 -0.47 -7.18 0.35
N VAL A 167 -0.54 -6.11 1.12
CA VAL A 167 -1.75 -5.69 1.84
C VAL A 167 -1.93 -4.20 1.63
N ASN A 168 -3.13 -3.75 1.28
CA ASN A 168 -3.48 -2.33 1.37
C ASN A 168 -4.69 -2.10 2.29
N LEU A 169 -4.76 -0.90 2.86
CA LEU A 169 -5.75 -0.46 3.82
C LEU A 169 -6.25 0.94 3.44
N GLY A 170 -7.54 1.19 3.62
CA GLY A 170 -8.14 2.49 3.38
C GLY A 170 -8.65 2.65 1.95
N ASP A 171 -8.62 3.88 1.46
CA ASP A 171 -9.29 4.31 0.24
C ASP A 171 -8.48 3.98 -1.03
N PHE A 172 -8.27 2.69 -1.28
CA PHE A 172 -7.80 2.18 -2.57
C PHE A 172 -8.97 1.77 -3.46
N GLU A 173 -8.72 1.73 -4.76
CA GLU A 173 -9.69 1.19 -5.71
C GLU A 173 -10.03 -0.26 -5.34
N GLY A 174 -11.31 -0.62 -5.45
CA GLY A 174 -11.83 -1.94 -5.06
C GLY A 174 -12.10 -2.13 -3.57
N ASN A 175 -11.49 -1.35 -2.67
CA ASN A 175 -11.62 -1.56 -1.21
C ASN A 175 -13.00 -1.20 -0.64
N SER A 176 -13.82 -0.44 -1.35
CA SER A 176 -15.15 -0.01 -0.88
C SER A 176 -16.32 -0.77 -1.52
N GLY A 177 -16.05 -1.74 -2.40
CA GLY A 177 -17.07 -2.44 -3.18
C GLY A 177 -17.67 -1.61 -4.33
N PRO A 178 -18.60 -2.21 -5.11
CA PRO A 178 -19.30 -1.56 -6.21
C PRO A 178 -20.38 -0.56 -5.77
#